data_AF-A0A7S6TBL6-F1
#
_entry.id   AF-A0A7S6TBL6-F1
#
_cell.length_a   1.000
_cell.length_b   1.000
_cell.length_c   1.000
_cell.angle_alpha   90.00
_cell.angle_beta   90.00
_cell.angle_gamma   90.00
#
_symmetry.space_group_name_H-M   'P 1'
#
loop_
_entity.id
_entity.type
_entity.pdbx_description
1 polymer ?
#
loop_
_entity_poly.entity_id
_entity_poly.type
_entity_poly.pdbx_seq_one_letter_code
_entity_poly.pdbx_strand_id
1 'polypeptide(L)'
;MAKLKLQILELGGNLYYSDTDSIVTDIKLDFSDNKKLVASHKLKLEYSDIKEAYFISNKIYCLVLQDGTLVKRAKGINSDSLSLNDYKTLYLDEYTIIANKTESIKNYKEGYVSILDKDIKLNPFSGVPLKKERKFMKIIYE
;
A
#
# COMPACT_ATOMS: atom_id res chain seq x y z
N MET A 1 -15.05 -4.17 7.88
CA MET A 1 -14.16 -4.62 6.78
C MET A 1 -14.34 -6.07 6.34
N ALA A 2 -14.52 -7.06 7.23
CA ALA A 2 -14.70 -8.46 6.80
C ALA A 2 -15.90 -8.66 5.84
N LYS A 3 -17.05 -8.03 6.14
CA LYS A 3 -18.26 -8.09 5.30
C LYS A 3 -18.03 -7.56 3.88
N LEU A 4 -17.40 -6.39 3.75
CA LEU A 4 -17.08 -5.81 2.45
C LEU A 4 -16.15 -6.70 1.62
N LYS A 5 -15.13 -7.30 2.26
CA LYS A 5 -14.22 -8.24 1.59
C LYS A 5 -14.96 -9.44 1.02
N LEU A 6 -15.84 -10.06 1.80
CA LEU A 6 -16.66 -11.18 1.35
C LEU A 6 -17.54 -10.80 0.15
N GLN A 7 -18.18 -9.64 0.22
CA GLN A 7 -19.04 -9.17 -0.87
C GLN A 7 -18.26 -8.88 -2.16
N ILE A 8 -17.03 -8.36 -2.07
CA ILE A 8 -16.16 -8.19 -3.25
C ILE A 8 -15.88 -9.55 -3.89
N LEU A 9 -15.58 -10.56 -3.07
CA LEU A 9 -15.36 -11.94 -3.56
C LEU A 9 -16.63 -12.55 -4.16
N GLU A 10 -17.80 -12.32 -3.57
CA GLU A 10 -19.11 -12.76 -4.09
C GLU A 10 -19.44 -12.14 -5.45
N LEU A 11 -19.00 -10.90 -5.69
CA LEU A 11 -19.12 -10.22 -6.98
C LEU A 11 -18.08 -10.68 -8.01
N GLY A 12 -17.23 -11.66 -7.66
CA GLY A 12 -16.17 -12.18 -8.53
C GLY A 12 -14.92 -11.30 -8.59
N GLY A 13 -14.81 -10.30 -7.71
CA GLY A 13 -13.66 -9.41 -7.65
C GLY A 13 -12.50 -9.98 -6.84
N ASN A 14 -11.29 -9.58 -7.19
CA ASN A 14 -10.07 -9.91 -6.48
C ASN A 14 -9.71 -8.85 -5.45
N LEU A 15 -9.19 -9.30 -4.30
CA LEU A 15 -8.66 -8.44 -3.25
C LEU A 15 -7.13 -8.42 -3.33
N TYR A 16 -6.56 -7.30 -3.77
CA TYR A 16 -5.11 -7.12 -3.91
C TYR A 16 -4.47 -6.60 -2.62
N TYR A 17 -5.17 -5.74 -1.89
CA TYR A 17 -4.68 -5.17 -0.63
C TYR A 17 -5.82 -4.85 0.32
N SER A 18 -5.54 -4.91 1.62
CA SER A 18 -6.42 -4.33 2.64
C SER A 18 -5.64 -3.98 3.90
N ASP A 19 -5.93 -2.79 4.43
CA ASP A 19 -5.55 -2.34 5.77
C ASP A 19 -6.82 -2.09 6.60
N THR A 20 -6.66 -1.35 7.70
CA THR A 20 -7.70 -1.02 8.68
C THR A 20 -8.92 -0.34 8.03
N ASP A 21 -8.65 0.63 7.16
CA ASP A 21 -9.64 1.53 6.56
C ASP A 21 -9.55 1.59 5.02
N SER A 22 -8.63 0.85 4.40
CA SER A 22 -8.39 0.85 2.95
C SER A 22 -8.46 -0.56 2.35
N ILE A 23 -8.87 -0.61 1.07
CA ILE A 23 -8.98 -1.83 0.27
C ILE A 23 -8.64 -1.50 -1.19
N VAL A 24 -7.97 -2.43 -1.86
CA VAL A 24 -7.72 -2.35 -3.31
C VAL A 24 -8.26 -3.60 -3.98
N THR A 25 -9.06 -3.38 -5.02
CA THR A 25 -9.76 -4.42 -5.79
C THR A 25 -9.81 -4.04 -7.28
N ASP A 26 -10.03 -5.04 -8.13
CA ASP A 26 -10.20 -4.89 -9.59
C ASP A 26 -11.64 -4.60 -10.02
N ILE A 27 -12.62 -4.80 -9.14
CA ILE A 27 -14.01 -4.47 -9.46
C ILE A 27 -14.30 -3.01 -9.15
N LYS A 28 -15.04 -2.37 -10.07
CA LYS A 28 -15.59 -1.04 -9.82
C LYS A 28 -16.69 -1.14 -8.77
N LEU A 29 -16.41 -0.61 -7.59
CA LEU A 29 -17.42 -0.47 -6.54
C LEU A 29 -18.34 0.70 -6.89
N ASP A 30 -19.64 0.47 -6.74
CA ASP A 30 -20.65 1.51 -6.92
C ASP A 30 -20.81 2.28 -5.60
N PHE A 31 -20.48 3.58 -5.64
CA PHE A 31 -20.55 4.50 -4.49
C PHE A 31 -21.88 5.27 -4.43
N SER A 32 -22.83 5.00 -5.33
CA SER A 32 -24.14 5.65 -5.30
C SER A 32 -24.95 5.24 -4.06
N ASP A 33 -25.72 6.19 -3.50
CA ASP A 33 -26.56 5.97 -2.32
C ASP A 33 -27.58 4.84 -2.50
N ASN A 34 -27.91 4.49 -3.74
CA ASN A 34 -28.84 3.44 -4.10
C ASN A 34 -28.28 2.02 -3.89
N LYS A 35 -26.96 1.84 -3.72
CA LYS A 35 -26.35 0.54 -3.43
C LYS A 35 -25.69 0.54 -2.05
N LYS A 36 -26.31 -0.21 -1.13
CA LYS A 36 -25.93 -0.37 0.30
C LYS A 36 -24.48 -0.79 0.58
N LEU A 37 -23.68 -1.16 -0.43
CA LEU A 37 -22.34 -1.73 -0.28
C LEU A 37 -21.34 -0.74 0.31
N VAL A 38 -21.11 0.38 -0.37
CA VAL A 38 -20.16 1.40 0.08
C VAL A 38 -20.80 2.36 1.07
N ALA A 39 -22.06 2.75 0.82
CA ALA A 39 -22.80 3.68 1.68
C ALA A 39 -22.90 3.19 3.15
N SER A 40 -23.03 1.88 3.38
CA SER A 40 -23.05 1.32 4.75
C SER A 40 -21.69 1.33 5.45
N HIS A 41 -20.60 1.28 4.70
CA HIS A 41 -19.24 1.29 5.23
C HIS A 41 -18.60 2.70 5.23
N LYS A 42 -19.29 3.71 4.70
CA LYS A 42 -18.85 5.11 4.61
C LYS A 42 -17.46 5.26 3.99
N LEU A 43 -17.16 4.44 2.98
CA LEU A 43 -15.88 4.50 2.28
C LEU A 43 -15.91 5.57 1.20
N LYS A 44 -14.78 6.26 1.04
CA LYS A 44 -14.52 7.20 -0.03
C LYS A 44 -13.70 6.51 -1.11
N LEU A 45 -14.01 6.79 -2.37
CA LEU A 45 -13.13 6.42 -3.48
C LEU A 45 -11.92 7.36 -3.48
N GLU A 46 -10.73 6.80 -3.22
CA GLU A 46 -9.48 7.58 -3.27
C GLU A 46 -8.86 7.58 -4.67
N TYR A 47 -8.87 6.42 -5.35
CA TYR A 47 -8.23 6.24 -6.65
C TYR A 47 -9.10 5.31 -7.52
N SER A 48 -9.45 5.74 -8.73
CA SER A 48 -10.31 5.00 -9.68
C SER A 48 -9.59 4.39 -10.87
N ASP A 49 -8.37 4.84 -11.17
CA ASP A 49 -7.70 4.60 -12.45
C ASP A 49 -6.26 4.10 -12.25
N ILE A 50 -6.13 3.00 -11.50
CA ILE A 50 -4.83 2.36 -11.23
C ILE A 50 -4.42 1.52 -12.44
N LYS A 51 -3.34 1.88 -13.09
CA LYS A 51 -2.74 1.12 -14.21
C LYS A 51 -2.00 -0.12 -13.70
N GLU A 52 -1.13 0.08 -12.71
CA GLU A 52 -0.31 -0.97 -12.11
C GLU A 52 -0.20 -0.74 -10.60
N ALA A 53 -0.10 -1.82 -9.83
CA ALA A 53 0.20 -1.74 -8.40
C ALA A 53 1.15 -2.83 -7.93
N TYR A 54 2.09 -2.43 -7.08
CA TYR A 54 3.10 -3.28 -6.46
C TYR A 54 2.82 -3.34 -4.96
N PHE A 55 2.31 -4.47 -4.47
CA PHE A 55 2.06 -4.71 -3.06
C PHE A 55 3.14 -5.63 -2.49
N ILE A 56 4.11 -5.04 -1.79
CA ILE A 56 5.29 -5.77 -1.28
C ILE A 56 5.00 -6.36 0.09
N SER A 57 4.49 -5.54 1.02
CA SER A 57 4.15 -5.97 2.37
C SER A 57 3.08 -5.07 2.99
N ASN A 58 2.68 -5.37 4.23
CA ASN A 58 1.72 -4.53 4.94
C ASN A 58 2.25 -3.09 5.01
N LYS A 59 1.49 -2.12 4.48
CA LYS A 59 1.83 -0.68 4.48
C LYS A 59 3.07 -0.31 3.65
N ILE A 60 3.50 -1.19 2.75
CA ILE A 60 4.53 -0.92 1.73
C ILE A 60 3.98 -1.28 0.36
N TYR A 61 3.56 -0.27 -0.40
CA TYR A 61 3.03 -0.43 -1.74
C TYR A 61 3.21 0.82 -2.60
N CYS A 62 3.15 0.62 -3.92
CA CYS A 62 3.15 1.70 -4.90
C CYS A 62 2.02 1.48 -5.91
N LEU A 63 1.25 2.53 -6.20
CA LEU A 63 0.25 2.55 -7.27
C LEU A 63 0.76 3.47 -8.38
N VAL A 64 0.63 3.02 -9.62
CA VAL A 64 0.84 3.79 -10.84
C VAL A 64 -0.54 4.07 -11.42
N LEU A 65 -0.94 5.34 -11.46
CA LEU A 65 -2.20 5.76 -12.04
C LEU A 65 -2.08 5.89 -13.57
N GLN A 66 -3.22 5.93 -14.26
CA GLN A 66 -3.33 6.08 -15.72
C GLN A 66 -2.60 7.32 -16.27
N ASP A 67 -2.63 8.43 -15.51
CA ASP A 67 -1.96 9.70 -15.82
C ASP A 67 -0.43 9.68 -15.56
N GLY A 68 0.10 8.56 -15.07
CA GLY A 68 1.50 8.39 -14.68
C GLY A 68 1.82 8.85 -13.25
N THR A 69 0.84 9.36 -12.50
CA THR A 69 1.03 9.75 -11.10
C THR A 69 1.37 8.53 -10.25
N LEU A 70 2.38 8.70 -9.36
CA LEU A 70 2.83 7.65 -8.45
C LEU A 70 2.29 7.90 -7.04
N VAL A 71 1.50 6.95 -6.52
CA VAL A 71 1.09 6.92 -5.12
C VAL A 71 2.02 5.99 -4.36
N LYS A 72 2.99 6.56 -3.64
CA LYS A 72 4.00 5.83 -2.86
C LYS A 72 3.58 5.75 -1.40
N ARG A 73 3.56 4.53 -0.84
CA ARG A 73 3.25 4.29 0.57
C ARG A 73 4.28 3.35 1.17
N ALA A 74 5.06 3.85 2.12
CA ALA A 74 6.03 3.08 2.87
C ALA A 74 6.07 3.59 4.31
N LYS A 75 5.34 2.94 5.23
CA LYS A 75 5.23 3.43 6.61
C LYS A 75 6.60 3.42 7.30
N GLY A 76 6.97 4.56 7.88
CA GLY A 76 8.23 4.71 8.60
C GLY A 76 9.44 4.86 7.68
N ILE A 77 9.22 5.15 6.40
CA ILE A 77 10.24 5.49 5.42
C ILE A 77 9.80 6.80 4.77
N ASN A 78 10.75 7.66 4.43
CA ASN A 78 10.46 8.87 3.69
C ASN A 78 9.96 8.50 2.29
N SER A 79 8.78 8.98 1.89
CA SER A 79 8.17 8.66 0.59
C SER A 79 9.05 9.03 -0.59
N ASP A 80 9.91 10.02 -0.45
CA ASP A 80 10.80 10.50 -1.52
C ASP A 80 12.07 9.67 -1.65
N SER A 81 12.38 8.83 -0.66
CA SER A 81 13.55 7.95 -0.72
C SER A 81 13.39 6.74 -1.64
N LEU A 82 12.16 6.48 -2.13
CA LEU A 82 11.84 5.34 -2.98
C LEU A 82 11.34 5.77 -4.35
N SER A 83 11.98 5.27 -5.39
CA SER A 83 11.54 5.37 -6.79
C SER A 83 10.63 4.21 -7.17
N LEU A 84 9.89 4.35 -8.28
CA LEU A 84 9.08 3.24 -8.83
C LEU A 84 9.94 1.98 -9.09
N ASN A 85 11.17 2.17 -9.56
CA ASN A 85 12.07 1.05 -9.84
C ASN A 85 12.41 0.29 -8.55
N ASP A 86 12.59 0.99 -7.44
CA ASP A 86 12.84 0.35 -6.14
C ASP A 86 11.65 -0.51 -5.69
N TYR A 87 10.42 -0.06 -5.91
CA TYR A 87 9.22 -0.87 -5.64
C TYR A 87 9.15 -2.11 -6.54
N LYS A 88 9.53 -2.00 -7.83
CA LYS A 88 9.62 -3.15 -8.74
C LYS A 88 10.67 -4.15 -8.28
N THR A 89 11.86 -3.67 -7.94
CA THR A 89 12.97 -4.50 -7.44
C THR A 89 12.60 -5.20 -6.13
N LEU A 90 11.95 -4.49 -5.20
CA LEU A 90 11.44 -5.09 -3.97
C LEU A 90 10.36 -6.15 -4.25
N TYR A 91 9.48 -5.90 -5.22
CA TYR A 91 8.43 -6.84 -5.59
C TYR A 91 9.01 -8.14 -6.18
N LEU A 92 10.06 -8.03 -7.01
CA LEU A 92 10.73 -9.14 -7.69
C LEU A 92 11.73 -9.91 -6.80
N ASP A 93 11.91 -9.51 -5.54
CA ASP A 93 12.86 -10.14 -4.59
C ASP A 93 14.32 -10.07 -4.99
N GLU A 94 14.68 -9.15 -5.89
CA GLU A 94 16.02 -9.17 -6.49
C GLU A 94 17.08 -8.57 -5.56
N TYR A 95 16.76 -7.52 -4.77
CA TYR A 95 17.77 -6.80 -3.99
C TYR A 95 17.25 -6.12 -2.71
N THR A 96 18.17 -5.90 -1.77
CA THR A 96 18.04 -4.94 -0.67
C THR A 96 18.19 -3.51 -1.22
N ILE A 97 17.25 -2.63 -0.90
CA ILE A 97 17.35 -1.22 -1.25
C ILE A 97 17.74 -0.38 -0.04
N ILE A 98 18.38 0.77 -0.26
CA ILE A 98 18.66 1.75 0.80
C ILE A 98 17.55 2.79 0.76
N ALA A 99 16.93 3.05 1.90
CA ALA A 99 15.91 4.07 2.04
C ALA A 99 16.17 4.93 3.26
N ASN A 100 15.65 6.15 3.24
CA ASN A 100 15.84 7.08 4.33
C ASN A 100 14.63 7.04 5.27
N LYS A 101 14.90 7.01 6.57
CA LYS A 101 13.89 7.01 7.62
C LYS A 101 14.22 8.11 8.63
N THR A 102 13.21 8.90 8.97
CA THR A 102 13.24 9.78 10.13
C THR A 102 12.90 8.99 11.39
N GLU A 103 13.80 8.97 12.36
CA GLU A 103 13.61 8.38 13.68
C GLU A 103 13.44 9.47 14.73
N SER A 104 12.53 9.22 15.68
CA SER A 104 12.38 10.05 16.87
C SER A 104 12.90 9.29 18.08
N ILE A 105 13.91 9.84 18.72
CA ILE A 105 14.55 9.28 19.92
C ILE A 105 14.09 10.14 21.11
N LYS A 106 13.33 9.53 22.01
CA LYS A 106 12.80 10.22 23.19
C LYS A 106 13.77 10.04 24.37
N ASN A 107 14.26 11.14 24.92
CA ASN A 107 14.97 11.14 26.20
C ASN A 107 14.00 11.53 27.32
N TYR A 108 13.44 10.51 28.00
CA TYR A 108 12.47 10.74 29.07
C TYR A 108 13.07 11.40 30.31
N LYS A 109 14.38 11.24 30.55
CA LYS A 109 15.04 11.81 31.73
C LYS A 109 15.21 13.32 31.61
N GLU A 110 15.56 13.78 30.40
CA GLU A 110 15.83 15.19 30.13
C GLU A 110 14.67 15.92 29.44
N GLY A 111 13.57 15.21 29.18
CA GLY A 111 12.32 15.81 28.69
C GLY A 111 12.38 16.32 27.24
N TYR A 112 13.30 15.83 26.40
CA TYR A 112 13.42 16.25 25.00
C TYR A 112 13.32 15.07 24.02
N VAL A 113 13.12 15.39 22.75
CA VAL A 113 13.06 14.44 21.63
C VAL A 113 14.06 14.87 20.56
N SER A 114 14.89 13.94 20.11
CA SER A 114 15.77 14.14 18.95
C SER A 114 15.09 13.53 17.72
N ILE A 115 15.10 14.28 16.62
CA ILE A 115 14.62 13.82 15.31
C ILE A 115 15.84 13.71 14.41
N LEU A 116 16.10 12.52 13.87
CA LEU A 116 17.29 12.23 13.08
C LEU A 116 16.87 11.44 11.83
N ASP A 117 17.49 11.75 10.70
CA ASP A 117 17.36 10.95 9.49
C ASP A 117 18.48 9.91 9.42
N LYS A 118 18.11 8.68 9.06
CA LYS A 118 19.03 7.56 8.96
C LYS A 118 18.70 6.71 7.76
N ASP A 119 19.76 6.25 7.09
CA ASP A 119 19.63 5.28 6.02
C ASP A 119 19.44 3.88 6.58
N ILE A 120 18.43 3.20 6.07
CA ILE A 120 18.06 1.83 6.42
C ILE A 120 18.07 0.95 5.19
N LYS A 121 18.49 -0.31 5.40
CA LYS A 121 18.38 -1.35 4.39
C LYS A 121 16.97 -1.94 4.45
N LEU A 122 16.19 -1.72 3.40
CA LEU A 122 14.89 -2.35 3.23
C LEU A 122 15.06 -3.70 2.56
N ASN A 123 14.64 -4.73 3.28
CA ASN A 123 14.46 -6.05 2.72
C ASN A 123 12.97 -6.31 2.57
N PRO A 124 12.54 -6.97 1.49
CA PRO A 124 11.14 -7.34 1.31
C PRO A 124 10.63 -8.31 2.41
N PHE A 125 11.53 -8.88 3.23
CA PHE A 125 11.24 -9.85 4.30
C PHE A 125 11.44 -9.33 5.73
N SER A 126 11.82 -8.07 5.96
CA SER A 126 12.08 -7.57 7.32
C SER A 126 10.77 -7.44 8.11
N GLY A 127 10.28 -8.54 8.69
CA GLY A 127 9.16 -8.56 9.64
C GLY A 127 7.87 -9.28 9.21
N VAL A 128 7.83 -9.98 8.07
CA VAL A 128 6.63 -10.74 7.65
C VAL A 128 7.02 -12.18 7.27
N PRO A 129 6.38 -13.21 7.84
CA PRO A 129 6.65 -14.59 7.44
C PRO A 129 6.31 -14.80 5.95
N LEU A 130 7.12 -15.63 5.28
CA LEU A 130 7.18 -16.01 3.86
C LEU A 130 5.86 -16.49 3.20
N LYS A 131 4.68 -16.28 3.81
CA LYS A 131 3.41 -16.92 3.47
C LYS A 131 2.29 -15.96 3.02
N LYS A 132 2.56 -14.67 2.79
CA LYS A 132 1.58 -13.77 2.17
C LYS A 132 1.85 -13.70 0.67
N GLU A 133 0.98 -14.34 -0.10
CA GLU A 133 0.93 -14.24 -1.56
C GLU A 133 1.04 -12.77 -1.99
N ARG A 134 2.14 -12.42 -2.66
CA ARG A 134 2.28 -11.10 -3.27
C ARG A 134 1.31 -11.02 -4.43
N LYS A 135 0.50 -9.96 -4.44
CA LYS A 135 -0.48 -9.75 -5.50
C LYS A 135 0.01 -8.60 -6.35
N PHE A 136 0.31 -8.88 -7.60
CA PHE A 136 0.50 -7.86 -8.63
C PHE A 136 -0.86 -7.55 -9.25
N MET A 137 -1.15 -6.26 -9.38
CA MET A 137 -2.31 -5.81 -10.13
C MET A 137 -1.81 -5.10 -11.38
N LYS A 138 -2.25 -5.58 -12.55
CA LYS A 138 -2.08 -4.88 -13.82
C LYS A 138 -3.43 -4.85 -14.49
N ILE A 139 -3.97 -3.66 -14.68
CA ILE A 139 -5.21 -3.48 -15.41
C ILE A 139 -4.81 -3.18 -16.86
N ILE A 140 -5.10 -4.11 -17.76
CA ILE A 140 -5.00 -3.87 -19.20
C ILE A 140 -6.33 -3.25 -19.63
N TYR A 141 -6.30 -1.99 -20.05
CA TYR A 141 -7.45 -1.38 -20.71
C TYR A 141 -7.28 -1.68 -22.21
N GLU A 142 -8.20 -2.50 -22.75
CA GLU A 142 -8.37 -2.66 -24.20
C GLU A 142 -9.08 -1.45 -24.80
#